data_AF-A0A383BX45-F1
#
_entry.id   AF-A0A383BX45-F1
#
_cell.length_a   1.000
_cell.length_b   1.000
_cell.length_c   1.000
_cell.angle_alpha   90.00
_cell.angle_beta   90.00
_cell.angle_gamma   90.00
#
_symmetry.space_group_name_H-M   'P 1'
#
loop_
_entity.id
_entity.type
_entity.pdbx_description
1 polymer ?
#
loop_
_entity_poly.entity_id
_entity_poly.type
_entity_poly.pdbx_seq_one_letter_code
_entity_poly.pdbx_strand_id
1 'polypeptide(L)'
;TTLASYHLLRSVKCPPLRAVTGATAIFVLPTVILNSNSFTQIESLVAAPLIIGISFLVRKRWSLAMLCIGLAFSIKLQSVFIFPALVILLISHGQKLRNMLLIPFFYLLTIMPTYFAGRDMSDLMLIYKSQMGLYGDLTRNAANVYHWLPDNYSVFMPLGMLFTLGVLFLVMVRKPQYLSSPENQLLFITTSLVFITFFLPKMHERYAYFSDVFTVLTAFTIPNLWPAALLMVGASFCSYIPF
;
A
#
# COMPACT_ATOMS: atom_id res chain seq x y z
N THR A 1 10.13 10.01 -0.44
CA THR A 1 9.68 8.96 -1.39
C THR A 1 10.69 8.69 -2.49
N THR A 2 11.18 9.71 -3.21
CA THR A 2 12.14 9.60 -4.33
C THR A 2 13.36 8.74 -4.02
N LEU A 3 14.07 9.02 -2.92
CA LEU A 3 15.26 8.23 -2.53
C LEU A 3 14.89 6.77 -2.21
N ALA A 4 13.77 6.54 -1.54
CA ALA A 4 13.26 5.20 -1.26
C ALA A 4 12.97 4.43 -2.56
N SER A 5 12.33 5.10 -3.53
CA SER A 5 12.05 4.55 -4.86
C SER A 5 13.32 4.13 -5.59
N TYR A 6 14.37 4.95 -5.56
CA TYR A 6 15.67 4.60 -6.11
C TYR A 6 16.24 3.33 -5.45
N HIS A 7 16.21 3.25 -4.11
CA HIS A 7 16.69 2.07 -3.39
C HIS A 7 15.92 0.79 -3.74
N LEU A 8 14.60 0.89 -3.89
CA LEU A 8 13.75 -0.23 -4.32
C LEU A 8 14.11 -0.66 -5.75
N LEU A 9 14.21 0.26 -6.71
CA LEU A 9 14.59 -0.08 -8.09
C LEU A 9 15.96 -0.76 -8.15
N ARG A 10 16.93 -0.27 -7.37
CA ARG A 10 18.24 -0.94 -7.26
C ARG A 10 18.16 -2.31 -6.58
N SER A 11 17.21 -2.52 -5.66
CA SER A 11 17.01 -3.81 -4.98
C SER A 11 16.52 -4.92 -5.90
N VAL A 12 15.73 -4.56 -6.92
CA VAL A 12 15.24 -5.46 -7.97
C VAL A 12 16.19 -5.53 -9.18
N LYS A 13 17.45 -5.08 -9.01
CA LYS A 13 18.51 -5.10 -10.03
C LYS A 13 18.25 -4.22 -11.27
N CYS A 14 17.36 -3.22 -11.17
CA CYS A 14 17.15 -2.26 -12.25
C CYS A 14 18.44 -1.43 -12.50
N PRO A 15 18.86 -1.18 -13.76
CA PRO A 15 20.06 -0.39 -14.09
C PRO A 15 20.07 1.00 -13.43
N PRO A 16 21.24 1.56 -13.07
CA PRO A 16 21.31 2.83 -12.34
C PRO A 16 20.55 3.98 -13.01
N LEU A 17 20.71 4.14 -14.33
CA LEU A 17 20.02 5.19 -15.08
C LEU A 17 18.50 5.03 -15.00
N ARG A 18 17.98 3.81 -15.25
CA ARG A 18 16.55 3.50 -15.13
C ARG A 18 16.02 3.69 -13.70
N ALA A 19 16.84 3.40 -12.69
CA ALA A 19 16.49 3.59 -11.30
C ALA A 19 16.38 5.09 -10.95
N VAL A 20 17.30 5.92 -11.45
CA VAL A 20 17.22 7.39 -11.28
C VAL A 20 16.00 7.93 -12.01
N THR A 21 15.78 7.56 -13.28
CA THR A 21 14.61 8.03 -14.04
C THR A 21 13.30 7.61 -13.38
N GLY A 22 13.21 6.38 -12.89
CA GLY A 22 12.02 5.89 -12.19
C GLY A 22 11.78 6.60 -10.87
N ALA A 23 12.83 6.87 -10.09
CA ALA A 23 12.72 7.66 -8.87
C ALA A 23 12.25 9.10 -9.16
N THR A 24 12.84 9.76 -10.16
CA THR A 24 12.43 11.10 -10.59
C THR A 24 11.01 11.11 -11.13
N ALA A 25 10.60 10.06 -11.87
CA ALA A 25 9.23 9.93 -12.35
C ALA A 25 8.21 9.95 -11.20
N ILE A 26 8.48 9.28 -10.07
CA ILE A 26 7.60 9.34 -8.88
C ILE A 26 7.44 10.75 -8.35
N PHE A 27 8.50 11.57 -8.38
CA PHE A 27 8.44 12.95 -7.91
C PHE A 27 7.52 13.83 -8.76
N VAL A 28 7.46 13.57 -10.07
CA VAL A 28 6.64 14.34 -11.03
C VAL A 28 5.27 13.72 -11.31
N LEU A 29 4.89 12.65 -10.61
CA LEU A 29 3.56 12.05 -10.80
C LEU A 29 2.47 13.04 -10.38
N PRO A 30 1.44 13.24 -11.22
CA PRO A 30 0.40 14.24 -10.93
C PRO A 30 -0.34 13.93 -9.63
N THR A 31 -0.63 12.66 -9.35
CA THR A 31 -1.30 12.24 -8.11
C THR A 31 -0.42 12.42 -6.88
N VAL A 32 0.90 12.28 -7.01
CA VAL A 32 1.86 12.55 -5.93
C VAL A 32 1.95 14.04 -5.63
N ILE A 33 1.97 14.88 -6.68
CA ILE A 33 2.01 16.35 -6.55
C ILE A 33 0.70 16.85 -5.92
N LEU A 34 -0.46 16.43 -6.45
CA LEU A 34 -1.77 16.83 -5.92
C LEU A 34 -1.92 16.43 -4.46
N ASN A 35 -1.49 15.21 -4.11
CA ASN A 35 -1.51 14.77 -2.73
C ASN A 35 -0.62 15.65 -1.85
N SER A 36 0.62 15.87 -2.27
CA SER A 36 1.61 16.62 -1.48
C SER A 36 1.29 18.12 -1.34
N ASN A 37 0.54 18.70 -2.29
CA ASN A 37 0.13 20.11 -2.26
C ASN A 37 -1.08 20.39 -1.35
N SER A 38 -1.78 19.35 -0.90
CA SER A 38 -2.88 19.52 0.03
C SER A 38 -2.37 19.48 1.47
N PHE A 39 -2.65 20.53 2.25
CA PHE A 39 -2.17 20.71 3.62
C PHE A 39 -2.58 19.61 4.62
N THR A 40 -3.43 18.66 4.22
CA THR A 40 -3.98 17.60 5.08
C THR A 40 -3.50 16.20 4.69
N GLN A 41 -2.63 16.08 3.68
CA GLN A 41 -2.20 14.79 3.14
C GLN A 41 -0.72 14.53 3.41
N ILE A 42 -0.42 13.26 3.68
CA ILE A 42 0.89 12.79 4.18
C ILE A 42 1.28 11.44 3.57
N GLU A 43 0.66 11.05 2.46
CA GLU A 43 0.83 9.73 1.85
C GLU A 43 2.28 9.53 1.41
N SER A 44 2.97 10.59 1.01
CA SER A 44 4.40 10.55 0.71
C SER A 44 5.26 10.21 1.95
N LEU A 45 4.89 10.70 3.13
CA LEU A 45 5.55 10.37 4.40
C LEU A 45 5.35 8.89 4.76
N VAL A 46 4.16 8.35 4.51
CA VAL A 46 3.84 6.92 4.75
C VAL A 46 4.51 6.01 3.70
N ALA A 47 4.54 6.45 2.44
CA ALA A 47 5.07 5.67 1.33
C ALA A 47 6.58 5.47 1.41
N ALA A 48 7.33 6.46 1.92
CA ALA A 48 8.79 6.36 2.04
C ALA A 48 9.26 5.13 2.86
N PRO A 49 8.85 4.94 4.13
CA PRO A 49 9.21 3.75 4.89
C PRO A 49 8.60 2.47 4.31
N LEU A 50 7.41 2.53 3.70
CA LEU A 50 6.79 1.37 3.04
C LEU A 50 7.65 0.86 1.86
N ILE A 51 8.11 1.76 0.99
CA ILE A 51 8.98 1.45 -0.15
C ILE A 51 10.33 0.91 0.32
N ILE A 52 10.94 1.50 1.36
CA ILE A 52 12.17 0.98 1.96
C ILE A 52 11.95 -0.42 2.54
N GLY A 53 10.83 -0.63 3.23
CA GLY A 53 10.44 -1.94 3.77
C GLY A 53 10.33 -3.00 2.67
N ILE A 54 9.72 -2.67 1.54
CA ILE A 54 9.63 -3.58 0.39
C ILE A 54 11.00 -3.81 -0.26
N SER A 55 11.87 -2.80 -0.32
CA SER A 55 13.27 -2.97 -0.75
C SER A 55 14.04 -3.96 0.13
N PHE A 56 13.81 -3.93 1.44
CA PHE A 56 14.38 -4.94 2.35
C PHE A 56 13.71 -6.32 2.17
N LEU A 57 12.40 -6.34 1.93
CA LEU A 57 11.62 -7.56 1.72
C LEU A 57 12.16 -8.36 0.52
N VAL A 58 12.32 -7.71 -0.64
CA VAL A 58 12.83 -8.37 -1.85
C VAL A 58 14.29 -8.78 -1.76
N ARG A 59 15.06 -8.16 -0.85
CA ARG A 59 16.43 -8.57 -0.47
C ARG A 59 16.46 -9.62 0.64
N LYS A 60 15.29 -10.19 1.02
CA LYS A 60 15.14 -11.19 2.10
C LYS A 60 15.62 -10.72 3.48
N ARG A 61 15.64 -9.41 3.73
CA ARG A 61 15.95 -8.80 5.03
C ARG A 61 14.64 -8.60 5.82
N TRP A 62 14.02 -9.72 6.20
CA TRP A 62 12.65 -9.78 6.73
C TRP A 62 12.43 -8.88 7.94
N SER A 63 13.30 -8.90 8.94
CA SER A 63 13.11 -8.10 10.17
C SER A 63 13.12 -6.60 9.89
N LEU A 64 14.08 -6.13 9.07
CA LEU A 64 14.14 -4.72 8.66
C LEU A 64 12.91 -4.33 7.84
N ALA A 65 12.44 -5.22 6.97
CA ALA A 65 11.20 -5.01 6.23
C ALA A 65 10.00 -4.81 7.17
N MET A 66 9.84 -5.68 8.18
CA MET A 66 8.75 -5.57 9.16
C MET A 66 8.84 -4.29 9.99
N LEU A 67 10.04 -3.86 10.39
CA LEU A 67 10.21 -2.59 11.14
C LEU A 67 9.82 -1.38 10.29
N CYS A 68 10.25 -1.31 9.03
CA CYS A 68 9.88 -0.22 8.12
C CYS A 68 8.38 -0.23 7.78
N ILE A 69 7.78 -1.40 7.57
CA ILE A 69 6.34 -1.54 7.36
C ILE A 69 5.56 -1.18 8.64
N GLY A 70 6.07 -1.54 9.82
CA GLY A 70 5.54 -1.14 11.12
C GLY A 70 5.57 0.37 11.33
N LEU A 71 6.66 1.04 10.94
CA LEU A 71 6.74 2.49 10.94
C LEU A 71 5.69 3.11 10.00
N ALA A 72 5.55 2.61 8.77
CA ALA A 72 4.51 3.08 7.84
C ALA A 72 3.09 2.92 8.44
N PHE A 73 2.83 1.76 9.04
CA PHE A 73 1.57 1.44 9.71
C PHE A 73 1.31 2.33 10.92
N SER A 74 2.36 2.76 11.63
CA SER A 74 2.22 3.65 12.78
C SER A 74 1.90 5.09 12.38
N ILE A 75 2.28 5.50 11.17
CA ILE A 75 1.94 6.82 10.63
C ILE A 75 0.49 6.84 10.12
N LYS A 76 0.06 5.79 9.39
CA LYS A 76 -1.29 5.73 8.82
C LYS A 76 -1.78 4.30 8.61
N LEU A 77 -3.01 4.04 9.04
CA LEU A 77 -3.69 2.75 8.86
C LEU A 77 -3.68 2.25 7.40
N GLN A 78 -3.75 3.16 6.42
CA GLN A 78 -3.77 2.85 4.99
C GLN A 78 -2.63 1.91 4.55
N SER A 79 -1.47 1.91 5.21
CA SER A 79 -0.38 1.00 4.85
C SER A 79 -0.72 -0.48 5.08
N VAL A 80 -1.78 -0.80 5.83
CA VAL A 80 -2.28 -2.17 6.05
C VAL A 80 -2.60 -2.89 4.74
N PHE A 81 -2.84 -2.15 3.64
CA PHE A 81 -3.09 -2.73 2.32
C PHE A 81 -1.94 -3.61 1.80
N ILE A 82 -0.71 -3.45 2.32
CA ILE A 82 0.41 -4.33 1.97
C ILE A 82 0.33 -5.69 2.67
N PHE A 83 -0.41 -5.82 3.78
CA PHE A 83 -0.34 -6.98 4.67
C PHE A 83 -0.77 -8.29 3.99
N PRO A 84 -1.84 -8.34 3.17
CA PRO A 84 -2.19 -9.56 2.46
C PRO A 84 -1.04 -10.06 1.58
N ALA A 85 -0.42 -9.16 0.80
CA ALA A 85 0.72 -9.52 -0.04
C ALA A 85 1.94 -9.97 0.80
N LEU A 86 2.17 -9.30 1.93
CA LEU A 86 3.25 -9.60 2.86
C LEU A 86 3.12 -10.99 3.48
N VAL A 87 1.92 -11.34 3.94
CA VAL A 87 1.62 -12.67 4.50
C VAL A 87 1.86 -13.75 3.47
N ILE A 88 1.38 -13.55 2.23
CA ILE A 88 1.53 -14.50 1.14
C ILE A 88 3.02 -14.69 0.81
N LEU A 89 3.79 -13.59 0.70
CA LEU A 89 5.23 -13.65 0.47
C LEU A 89 5.99 -14.38 1.59
N LEU A 90 5.65 -14.12 2.86
CA LEU A 90 6.25 -14.82 4.00
C LEU A 90 6.01 -16.32 3.91
N ILE A 91 4.78 -16.74 3.64
CA ILE A 91 4.41 -18.16 3.52
C ILE A 91 5.11 -18.80 2.32
N SER A 92 5.08 -18.15 1.15
CA SER A 92 5.72 -18.65 -0.08
C SER A 92 7.25 -18.79 0.07
N HIS A 93 7.88 -18.00 0.95
CA HIS A 93 9.31 -18.10 1.26
C HIS A 93 9.64 -18.88 2.55
N GLY A 94 8.68 -19.63 3.10
CA GLY A 94 8.88 -20.46 4.29
C GLY A 94 9.24 -19.68 5.55
N GLN A 95 8.94 -18.38 5.59
CA GLN A 95 9.18 -17.53 6.75
C GLN A 95 8.09 -17.71 7.80
N LYS A 96 8.49 -17.62 9.07
CA LYS A 96 7.55 -17.74 10.19
C LYS A 96 6.72 -16.46 10.29
N LEU A 97 5.39 -16.59 10.31
CA LEU A 97 4.47 -15.44 10.46
C LEU A 97 4.69 -14.65 11.74
N ARG A 98 5.27 -15.26 12.78
CA ARG A 98 5.68 -14.57 14.02
C ARG A 98 6.62 -13.39 13.77
N ASN A 99 7.34 -13.34 12.64
CA ASN A 99 8.17 -12.19 12.27
C ASN A 99 7.33 -10.91 12.11
N MET A 100 6.06 -11.04 11.74
CA MET A 100 5.13 -9.91 11.65
C MET A 100 4.83 -9.27 13.00
N LEU A 101 5.13 -9.91 14.14
CA LEU A 101 5.00 -9.30 15.47
C LEU A 101 5.88 -8.06 15.65
N LEU A 102 6.89 -7.87 14.80
CA LEU A 102 7.67 -6.64 14.76
C LEU A 102 6.85 -5.41 14.33
N ILE A 103 5.77 -5.61 13.54
CA ILE A 103 4.87 -4.52 13.12
C ILE A 103 4.10 -3.95 14.33
N PRO A 104 3.30 -4.75 15.08
CA PRO A 104 2.61 -4.24 16.27
C PRO A 104 3.59 -3.84 17.38
N PHE A 105 4.75 -4.50 17.51
CA PHE A 105 5.79 -4.05 18.43
C PHE A 105 6.25 -2.62 18.12
N PHE A 106 6.53 -2.32 16.85
CA PHE A 106 6.95 -0.97 16.46
C PHE A 106 5.82 0.05 16.64
N TYR A 107 4.57 -0.33 16.36
CA TYR A 107 3.40 0.50 16.67
C TYR A 107 3.33 0.86 18.16
N LEU A 108 3.43 -0.14 19.04
CA LEU A 108 3.43 0.07 20.49
C LEU A 108 4.56 1.02 20.90
N LEU A 109 5.77 0.84 20.35
CA LEU A 109 6.90 1.73 20.61
C LEU A 109 6.58 3.19 20.23
N THR A 110 5.95 3.42 19.08
CA THR A 110 5.63 4.78 18.61
C THR A 110 4.52 5.48 19.39
N ILE A 111 3.60 4.74 20.01
CA ILE A 111 2.54 5.35 20.83
C ILE A 111 2.99 5.66 22.27
N MET A 112 4.06 5.02 22.78
CA MET A 112 4.54 5.20 24.16
C MET A 112 4.82 6.66 24.55
N PRO A 113 5.50 7.49 23.72
CA PRO A 113 5.71 8.90 24.06
C PRO A 113 4.39 9.65 24.30
N THR A 114 3.36 9.34 23.51
CA THR A 114 2.04 9.97 23.63
C THR A 114 1.30 9.48 24.86
N TYR A 115 1.46 8.20 25.21
CA TYR A 115 0.94 7.65 26.47
C TYR A 115 1.58 8.33 27.69
N PHE A 116 2.90 8.46 27.72
CA PHE A 116 3.61 9.16 28.80
C PHE A 116 3.29 10.66 28.86
N ALA A 117 2.88 11.27 27.75
CA ALA A 117 2.36 12.64 27.72
C ALA A 117 0.92 12.76 28.26
N GLY A 118 0.32 11.66 28.74
CA GLY A 118 -0.96 11.66 29.46
C GLY A 118 -2.18 11.21 28.64
N ARG A 119 -2.00 10.77 27.39
CA ARG A 119 -3.11 10.24 26.60
C ARG A 119 -3.46 8.81 27.04
N ASP A 120 -4.75 8.51 27.13
CA ASP A 120 -5.21 7.19 27.53
C ASP A 120 -4.72 6.07 26.58
N MET A 121 -4.33 4.92 27.14
CA MET A 121 -3.80 3.80 26.37
C MET A 121 -4.88 3.14 25.51
N SER A 122 -6.11 3.02 26.01
CA SER A 122 -7.20 2.40 25.26
C SER A 122 -7.57 3.26 24.05
N ASP A 123 -7.56 4.59 24.21
CA ASP A 123 -7.71 5.52 23.11
C ASP A 123 -6.63 5.31 22.05
N LEU A 124 -5.36 5.27 22.45
CA LEU A 124 -4.23 5.05 21.54
C LEU A 124 -4.33 3.72 20.78
N MET A 125 -4.73 2.64 21.44
CA MET A 125 -4.89 1.32 20.83
C MET A 125 -6.08 1.27 19.85
N LEU A 126 -7.11 2.09 20.08
CA LEU A 126 -8.35 2.10 19.31
C LEU A 126 -8.42 3.23 18.26
N ILE A 127 -7.39 4.08 18.13
CA ILE A 127 -7.33 5.19 17.16
C ILE A 127 -7.76 4.75 15.75
N TYR A 128 -7.28 3.60 15.27
CA TYR A 128 -7.62 3.14 13.92
C TYR A 128 -9.05 2.60 13.82
N LYS A 129 -9.57 1.99 14.89
CA LYS A 129 -10.97 1.56 14.95
C LYS A 129 -11.91 2.75 14.94
N SER A 130 -11.61 3.80 15.71
CA SER A 130 -12.44 5.01 15.76
C SER A 130 -12.46 5.74 14.42
N GLN A 131 -11.33 5.78 13.69
CA GLN A 131 -11.26 6.36 12.34
C GLN A 131 -12.12 5.63 11.31
N MET A 132 -12.17 4.29 11.34
CA MET A 132 -12.92 3.49 10.35
C MET A 132 -14.45 3.63 10.48
N GLY A 133 -14.95 4.02 11.67
CA GLY A 133 -16.37 4.14 11.97
C GLY A 133 -17.03 5.44 11.50
N LEU A 134 -16.25 6.43 11.05
CA LEU A 134 -16.74 7.79 10.85
C LEU A 134 -17.64 7.97 9.62
N TYR A 135 -17.51 7.10 8.61
CA TYR A 135 -18.12 7.32 7.30
C TYR A 135 -18.85 6.07 6.78
N GLY A 136 -20.05 6.29 6.26
CA GLY A 136 -20.98 5.28 5.75
C GLY A 136 -21.04 5.20 4.22
N ASP A 137 -20.01 5.70 3.52
CA ASP A 137 -19.97 5.71 2.05
C ASP A 137 -19.17 4.49 1.52
N LEU A 138 -19.59 3.95 0.38
CA LEU A 138 -18.86 2.86 -0.30
C LEU A 138 -17.58 3.33 -0.98
N THR A 139 -17.58 4.57 -1.47
CA THR A 139 -16.44 5.20 -2.13
C THR A 139 -16.56 6.71 -2.00
N ARG A 140 -15.42 7.39 -1.90
CA ARG A 140 -15.33 8.85 -1.92
C ARG A 140 -14.38 9.23 -3.04
N ASN A 141 -14.94 9.45 -4.22
CA ASN A 141 -14.20 9.78 -5.43
C ASN A 141 -13.06 8.81 -5.77
N ALA A 142 -13.04 7.58 -5.25
CA ALA A 142 -12.02 6.62 -5.67
C ALA A 142 -12.36 6.05 -7.04
N ALA A 143 -11.36 5.89 -7.91
CA ALA A 143 -11.48 5.18 -9.18
C ALA A 143 -11.61 3.66 -8.94
N ASN A 144 -12.76 3.22 -8.44
CA ASN A 144 -13.02 1.84 -8.01
C ASN A 144 -14.41 1.36 -8.45
N VAL A 145 -14.66 0.06 -8.27
CA VAL A 145 -15.89 -0.59 -8.77
C VAL A 145 -17.18 -0.02 -8.19
N TYR A 146 -17.11 0.55 -6.98
CA TYR A 146 -18.27 1.02 -6.23
C TYR A 146 -18.90 2.28 -6.83
N HIS A 147 -18.19 3.02 -7.67
CA HIS A 147 -18.76 4.18 -8.36
C HIS A 147 -19.86 3.80 -9.36
N TRP A 148 -19.88 2.55 -9.81
CA TRP A 148 -20.88 2.01 -10.74
C TRP A 148 -22.00 1.23 -10.05
N LEU A 149 -21.97 1.14 -8.72
CA LEU A 149 -23.00 0.42 -7.95
C LEU A 149 -24.05 1.40 -7.42
N PRO A 150 -25.31 0.95 -7.24
CA PRO A 150 -26.32 1.72 -6.54
C PRO A 150 -25.86 2.08 -5.12
N ASP A 151 -26.34 3.22 -4.61
CA ASP A 151 -26.05 3.66 -3.24
C ASP A 151 -26.83 2.81 -2.21
N ASN A 152 -26.34 1.59 -1.99
CA ASN A 152 -26.85 0.64 -1.02
C ASN A 152 -25.69 0.10 -0.18
N TYR A 153 -25.22 0.95 0.73
CA TYR A 153 -24.07 0.67 1.57
C TYR A 153 -24.23 -0.63 2.39
N SER A 154 -25.41 -0.89 2.97
CA SER A 154 -25.64 -2.06 3.84
C SER A 154 -25.48 -3.39 3.11
N VAL A 155 -25.72 -3.42 1.80
CA VAL A 155 -25.55 -4.61 0.95
C VAL A 155 -24.15 -4.68 0.36
N PHE A 156 -23.68 -3.62 -0.29
CA PHE A 156 -22.44 -3.67 -1.07
C PHE A 156 -21.17 -3.60 -0.22
N MET A 157 -21.23 -2.99 0.97
CA MET A 157 -20.08 -2.96 1.88
C MET A 157 -19.66 -4.37 2.30
N PRO A 158 -20.52 -5.21 2.91
CA PRO A 158 -20.12 -6.54 3.34
C PRO A 158 -19.79 -7.45 2.15
N LEU A 159 -20.54 -7.39 1.04
CA LEU A 159 -20.25 -8.19 -0.16
C LEU A 159 -18.88 -7.85 -0.75
N GLY A 160 -18.57 -6.56 -0.85
CA GLY A 160 -17.29 -6.05 -1.31
C GLY A 160 -16.10 -6.50 -0.47
N MET A 161 -16.29 -6.42 0.85
CA MET A 161 -15.28 -6.87 1.81
C MET A 161 -15.07 -8.39 1.74
N LEU A 162 -16.15 -9.17 1.67
CA LEU A 162 -16.09 -10.63 1.50
C LEU A 162 -15.43 -11.03 0.19
N PHE A 163 -15.77 -10.36 -0.91
CA PHE A 163 -15.16 -10.61 -2.22
C PHE A 163 -13.65 -10.36 -2.18
N THR A 164 -13.24 -9.17 -1.71
CA THR A 164 -11.83 -8.78 -1.69
C THR A 164 -11.00 -9.70 -0.79
N LEU A 165 -11.46 -9.92 0.44
CA LEU A 165 -10.77 -10.82 1.38
C LEU A 165 -10.81 -12.28 0.92
N GLY A 166 -11.91 -12.71 0.30
CA GLY A 166 -12.06 -14.06 -0.25
C GLY A 166 -11.08 -14.34 -1.38
N VAL A 167 -10.90 -13.40 -2.32
CA VAL A 167 -9.90 -13.54 -3.40
C VAL A 167 -8.48 -13.54 -2.83
N LEU A 168 -8.15 -12.63 -1.92
CA LEU A 168 -6.83 -12.60 -1.28
C LEU A 168 -6.54 -13.89 -0.49
N PHE A 169 -7.55 -14.42 0.21
CA PHE A 169 -7.46 -15.70 0.91
C PHE A 169 -7.26 -16.87 -0.06
N LEU A 170 -7.98 -16.91 -1.18
CA LEU A 170 -7.79 -17.93 -2.22
C LEU A 170 -6.36 -17.90 -2.77
N VAL A 171 -5.82 -16.71 -3.07
CA VAL A 171 -4.43 -16.55 -3.54
C VAL A 171 -3.45 -17.04 -2.46
N MET A 172 -3.71 -16.74 -1.19
CA MET A 172 -2.89 -17.19 -0.06
C MET A 172 -2.87 -18.72 0.07
N VAL A 173 -4.02 -19.39 -0.04
CA VAL A 173 -4.11 -20.86 0.02
C VAL A 173 -3.42 -21.52 -1.17
N ARG A 174 -3.48 -20.90 -2.36
CA ARG A 174 -2.84 -21.42 -3.59
C ARG A 174 -1.32 -21.34 -3.56
N LYS A 175 -0.71 -20.63 -2.60
CA LYS A 175 0.76 -20.52 -2.41
C LYS A 175 1.50 -20.30 -3.74
N PRO A 176 1.42 -19.09 -4.32
CA PRO A 176 2.00 -18.81 -5.63
C PRO A 176 3.49 -19.20 -5.68
N GLN A 177 3.83 -20.07 -6.63
CA GLN A 177 5.18 -20.62 -6.81
C GLN A 177 6.10 -19.71 -7.64
N TYR A 178 5.52 -18.73 -8.35
CA TYR A 178 6.26 -17.83 -9.24
C TYR A 178 6.93 -16.63 -8.53
N LEU A 179 6.94 -16.59 -7.19
CA LEU A 179 7.48 -15.47 -6.39
C LEU A 179 9.00 -15.55 -6.13
N SER A 180 9.74 -16.31 -6.93
CA SER A 180 11.17 -16.54 -6.72
C SER A 180 12.05 -15.33 -7.06
N SER A 181 11.67 -14.53 -8.07
CA SER A 181 12.44 -13.36 -8.49
C SER A 181 11.98 -12.08 -7.77
N PRO A 182 12.89 -11.13 -7.46
CA PRO A 182 12.54 -9.83 -6.90
C PRO A 182 11.51 -9.06 -7.76
N GLU A 183 11.59 -9.21 -9.08
CA GLU A 183 10.67 -8.57 -10.03
C GLU A 183 9.25 -9.13 -9.87
N ASN A 184 9.10 -10.46 -9.79
CA ASN A 184 7.80 -11.10 -9.60
C ASN A 184 7.20 -10.79 -8.23
N GLN A 185 8.04 -10.64 -7.19
CA GLN A 185 7.59 -10.20 -5.86
C GLN A 185 7.05 -8.77 -5.90
N LEU A 186 7.76 -7.85 -6.56
CA LEU A 186 7.33 -6.47 -6.73
C LEU A 186 6.04 -6.38 -7.58
N LEU A 187 5.95 -7.16 -8.66
CA LEU A 187 4.75 -7.27 -9.48
C LEU A 187 3.57 -7.77 -8.63
N PHE A 188 3.76 -8.82 -7.85
CA PHE A 188 2.73 -9.38 -6.99
C PHE A 188 2.22 -8.38 -5.94
N ILE A 189 3.14 -7.65 -5.30
CA ILE A 189 2.82 -6.57 -4.36
C ILE A 189 1.97 -5.50 -5.05
N THR A 190 2.42 -5.07 -6.23
CA THR A 190 1.75 -4.02 -7.02
C THR A 190 0.35 -4.44 -7.42
N THR A 191 0.19 -5.64 -7.98
CA THR A 191 -1.11 -6.19 -8.35
C THR A 191 -2.02 -6.32 -7.14
N SER A 192 -1.50 -6.71 -5.98
CA SER A 192 -2.28 -6.79 -4.73
C SER A 192 -2.78 -5.42 -4.29
N LEU A 193 -1.93 -4.39 -4.35
CA LEU A 193 -2.31 -3.01 -4.00
C LEU A 193 -3.37 -2.46 -4.95
N VAL A 194 -3.19 -2.66 -6.27
CA VAL A 194 -4.17 -2.26 -7.29
C VAL A 194 -5.49 -2.98 -7.06
N PHE A 195 -5.44 -4.30 -6.84
CA PHE A 195 -6.63 -5.13 -6.56
C PHE A 195 -7.38 -4.63 -5.33
N ILE A 196 -6.69 -4.39 -4.21
CA ILE A 196 -7.30 -3.87 -2.99
C ILE A 196 -7.88 -2.48 -3.24
N THR A 197 -7.16 -1.60 -3.93
CA THR A 197 -7.63 -0.24 -4.24
C THR A 197 -8.93 -0.25 -5.04
N PHE A 198 -9.04 -1.17 -5.98
CA PHE A 198 -10.15 -1.23 -6.91
C PHE A 198 -11.38 -2.00 -6.36
N PHE A 199 -11.17 -3.02 -5.53
CA PHE A 199 -12.25 -3.90 -5.07
C PHE A 199 -12.61 -3.77 -3.59
N LEU A 200 -11.80 -3.13 -2.74
CA LEU A 200 -12.16 -2.92 -1.35
C LEU A 200 -13.17 -1.75 -1.24
N PRO A 201 -14.22 -1.84 -0.41
CA PRO A 201 -15.12 -0.71 -0.15
C PRO A 201 -14.46 0.32 0.77
N LYS A 202 -15.13 1.46 0.96
CA LYS A 202 -14.69 2.62 1.77
C LYS A 202 -13.38 3.26 1.31
N MET A 203 -13.14 3.28 0.00
CA MET A 203 -11.93 3.87 -0.55
C MET A 203 -12.12 5.35 -0.86
N HIS A 204 -11.04 6.11 -0.71
CA HIS A 204 -10.93 7.50 -1.12
C HIS A 204 -9.99 7.64 -2.32
N GLU A 205 -10.08 8.74 -3.08
CA GLU A 205 -9.18 9.07 -4.19
C GLU A 205 -7.70 8.94 -3.80
N ARG A 206 -7.33 9.43 -2.61
CA ARG A 206 -5.96 9.34 -2.07
C ARG A 206 -5.49 7.92 -1.75
N TYR A 207 -6.39 6.94 -1.67
CA TYR A 207 -6.01 5.56 -1.37
C TYR A 207 -5.30 4.87 -2.53
N ALA A 208 -5.46 5.39 -3.75
CA ALA A 208 -4.73 4.95 -4.93
C ALA A 208 -3.24 5.34 -4.92
N TYR A 209 -2.78 6.21 -4.02
CA TYR A 209 -1.39 6.69 -3.97
C TYR A 209 -0.35 5.55 -4.01
N PHE A 210 -0.53 4.49 -3.21
CA PHE A 210 0.42 3.37 -3.23
C PHE A 210 0.35 2.62 -4.55
N SER A 211 -0.85 2.38 -5.08
CA SER A 211 -1.05 1.71 -6.36
C SER A 211 -0.41 2.48 -7.52
N ASP A 212 -0.54 3.82 -7.55
CA ASP A 212 0.13 4.67 -8.55
C ASP A 212 1.65 4.52 -8.48
N VAL A 213 2.21 4.71 -7.29
CA VAL A 213 3.66 4.67 -7.07
C VAL A 213 4.22 3.28 -7.41
N PHE A 214 3.61 2.21 -6.90
CA PHE A 214 4.10 0.85 -7.11
C PHE A 214 3.91 0.38 -8.56
N THR A 215 2.85 0.81 -9.25
CA THR A 215 2.65 0.46 -10.67
C THR A 215 3.70 1.13 -11.55
N VAL A 216 4.04 2.39 -11.29
CA VAL A 216 5.11 3.10 -12.00
C VAL A 216 6.47 2.45 -11.71
N LEU A 217 6.80 2.16 -10.45
CA LEU A 217 8.06 1.50 -10.09
C LEU A 217 8.17 0.10 -10.71
N THR A 218 7.06 -0.62 -10.80
CA THR A 218 7.00 -1.93 -11.46
C THR A 218 7.18 -1.80 -12.95
N ALA A 219 6.62 -0.79 -13.63
CA ALA A 219 6.88 -0.53 -15.05
C ALA A 219 8.35 -0.20 -15.32
N PHE A 220 9.02 0.51 -14.41
CA PHE A 220 10.47 0.73 -14.49
C PHE A 220 11.30 -0.52 -14.21
N THR A 221 10.71 -1.59 -13.68
CA THR A 221 11.36 -2.89 -13.46
C THR A 221 11.07 -3.82 -14.65
N ILE A 222 9.79 -3.94 -15.02
CA ILE A 222 9.24 -4.74 -16.11
C ILE A 222 8.65 -3.77 -17.16
N PRO A 223 9.42 -3.35 -18.18
CA PRO A 223 9.04 -2.28 -19.11
C PRO A 223 7.70 -2.48 -19.81
N ASN A 224 7.32 -3.73 -20.09
CA ASN A 224 6.08 -4.06 -20.77
C ASN A 224 4.82 -3.61 -19.99
N LEU A 225 4.95 -3.27 -18.70
CA LEU A 225 3.85 -2.78 -17.87
C LEU A 225 3.69 -1.25 -17.87
N TRP A 226 4.42 -0.51 -18.74
CA TRP A 226 4.20 0.93 -18.90
C TRP A 226 2.74 1.33 -19.19
N PRO A 227 1.92 0.57 -19.97
CA PRO A 227 0.53 0.95 -20.19
C PRO A 227 -0.29 0.85 -18.90
N ALA A 228 -0.01 -0.17 -18.07
CA ALA A 228 -0.68 -0.33 -16.78
C ALA A 228 -0.37 0.84 -15.84
N ALA A 229 0.87 1.32 -15.83
CA ALA A 229 1.25 2.50 -15.04
C ALA A 229 0.50 3.76 -15.49
N LEU A 230 0.40 4.00 -16.80
CA LEU A 230 -0.36 5.14 -17.32
C LEU A 230 -1.85 5.03 -17.03
N LEU A 231 -2.46 3.86 -17.21
CA LEU A 231 -3.88 3.64 -16.93
C LEU A 231 -4.19 3.83 -15.44
N MET A 232 -3.36 3.27 -14.56
CA MET A 232 -3.52 3.40 -13.12
C MET A 232 -3.43 4.86 -12.67
N VAL A 233 -2.35 5.55 -13.06
CA VAL A 233 -2.13 6.96 -12.70
C VAL A 233 -3.19 7.85 -13.34
N GLY A 234 -3.59 7.58 -14.57
CA GLY A 234 -4.64 8.32 -15.28
C GLY A 234 -6.00 8.20 -14.60
N ALA A 235 -6.42 6.97 -14.27
CA ALA A 235 -7.67 6.73 -13.54
C ALA A 235 -7.66 7.39 -12.16
N SER A 236 -6.56 7.24 -11.42
CA SER A 236 -6.35 7.89 -10.12
C SER A 236 -6.37 9.41 -10.25
N PHE A 237 -5.69 9.99 -11.24
CA PHE A 237 -5.67 11.43 -11.47
C PHE A 237 -7.06 12.01 -11.78
N CYS A 238 -7.81 11.38 -12.68
CA CYS A 238 -9.18 11.81 -13.00
C CYS A 238 -10.09 11.81 -11.78
N SER A 239 -9.80 10.96 -10.79
CA SER A 239 -10.57 10.84 -9.55
C SER A 239 -10.40 12.05 -8.60
N TYR A 240 -9.38 12.89 -8.81
CA TYR A 240 -9.21 14.18 -8.10
C TYR A 240 -9.99 15.33 -8.75
N ILE A 241 -10.54 15.14 -9.95
CA ILE A 241 -11.31 16.17 -10.65
C ILE A 241 -12.75 16.14 -10.12
N PRO A 242 -13.37 17.29 -9.78
CA PRO A 242 -14.77 17.33 -9.39
C PRO A 242 -15.67 16.88 -10.55
N PHE A 243 -16.65 16.03 -10.25
CA PHE A 243 -17.71 15.57 -11.15
C PHE A 243 -19.08 15.73 -10.50
#